data_AF-A0A930ZMR0-F1
#
_entry.id   AF-A0A930ZMR0-F1
#
_cell.length_a   1.000
_cell.length_b   1.000
_cell.length_c   1.000
_cell.angle_alpha   90.00
_cell.angle_beta   90.00
_cell.angle_gamma   90.00
#
_symmetry.space_group_name_H-M   'P 1'
#
loop_
_entity.id
_entity.type
_entity.pdbx_description
1 polymer ?
#
loop_
_entity_poly.entity_id
_entity_poly.type
_entity_poly.pdbx_seq_one_letter_code
_entity_poly.pdbx_strand_id
1 'polypeptide(L)'
;MIILHISDTHGKHHQLKDLPPADIIIHSGDGTEDGENEEMLEFLNWFFALDYKYKIFVAGNHDISLDGGKLENIPEHCYYLHHSGVEIEGVKFWGVPHFFFDELDGSTELVLNPIAVDTDILISHRPPLYILDFEDGNHFGCYTLYRSVMNICPRYHLFGHVHASYGIEKSRHTTFINASLFCNDVIKNKPVLIQFENDKIEK
;
A
#
# COMPACT_ATOMS: atom_id res chain seq x y z
N MET A 1 -10.21 15.18 -3.38
CA MET A 1 -9.83 14.39 -2.20
C MET A 1 -8.32 14.36 -2.12
N ILE A 2 -7.77 14.65 -0.95
CA ILE A 2 -6.32 14.61 -0.69
C ILE A 2 -6.00 13.29 0.00
N ILE A 3 -5.04 12.55 -0.55
CA ILE A 3 -4.58 11.26 -0.02
C ILE A 3 -3.13 11.42 0.41
N LEU A 4 -2.82 10.97 1.62
CA LEU A 4 -1.47 10.80 2.11
C LEU A 4 -1.08 9.32 2.01
N HIS A 5 -0.07 9.01 1.21
CA HIS A 5 0.43 7.64 1.03
C HIS A 5 1.79 7.47 1.71
N ILE A 6 1.88 6.43 2.52
CA ILE A 6 3.09 5.95 3.21
C ILE A 6 3.18 4.43 3.06
N SER A 7 4.38 3.89 3.27
CA SER A 7 4.64 2.45 3.26
C SER A 7 5.91 2.16 4.03
N ASP A 8 6.11 0.90 4.43
CA ASP A 8 7.37 0.41 4.98
C ASP A 8 7.81 1.28 6.16
N THR A 9 7.02 1.28 7.23
CA THR A 9 7.40 1.99 8.47
C THR A 9 8.22 1.12 9.41
N HIS A 10 8.17 -0.21 9.29
CA HIS A 10 9.07 -1.13 9.99
C HIS A 10 9.12 -0.89 11.51
N GLY A 11 7.94 -0.69 12.13
CA GLY A 11 7.82 -0.36 13.56
C GLY A 11 8.34 1.04 13.95
N LYS A 12 8.83 1.86 13.02
CA LYS A 12 9.37 3.22 13.26
C LYS A 12 8.34 4.33 13.06
N HIS A 13 7.06 4.00 12.95
CA HIS A 13 5.98 4.94 12.65
C HIS A 13 5.87 6.13 13.64
N HIS A 14 6.31 5.97 14.90
CA HIS A 14 6.39 7.08 15.87
C HIS A 14 7.43 8.18 15.52
N GLN A 15 8.31 7.94 14.55
CA GLN A 15 9.22 8.97 14.03
C GLN A 15 8.49 9.97 13.11
N LEU A 16 7.30 9.61 12.61
CA LEU A 16 6.46 10.45 11.74
C LEU A 16 5.66 11.46 12.56
N LYS A 17 6.30 12.57 12.97
CA LYS A 17 5.69 13.57 13.85
C LYS A 17 4.86 14.64 13.14
N ASP A 18 5.23 14.98 11.91
CA ASP A 18 4.65 16.10 11.17
C ASP A 18 4.03 15.62 9.84
N LEU A 19 3.14 14.62 9.93
CA LEU A 19 2.42 14.14 8.76
C LEU A 19 1.50 15.25 8.21
N PRO A 20 1.50 15.49 6.89
CA PRO A 20 0.69 16.56 6.31
C PRO A 20 -0.82 16.25 6.42
N PRO A 21 -1.67 17.28 6.44
CA PRO A 21 -3.12 17.09 6.44
C PRO A 21 -3.58 16.45 5.12
N ALA A 22 -4.55 15.54 5.23
CA ALA A 22 -5.18 14.85 4.11
C ALA A 22 -6.59 14.37 4.52
N ASP A 23 -7.41 13.99 3.55
CA ASP A 23 -8.72 13.38 3.81
C ASP A 23 -8.56 11.90 4.18
N ILE A 24 -7.60 11.23 3.53
CA ILE A 24 -7.33 9.79 3.68
C ILE A 24 -5.83 9.58 3.91
N ILE A 25 -5.46 8.73 4.87
CA ILE A 25 -4.12 8.15 4.95
C ILE A 25 -4.12 6.69 4.50
N ILE A 26 -3.14 6.31 3.70
CA ILE A 26 -2.96 4.95 3.18
C ILE A 26 -1.58 4.43 3.56
N HIS A 27 -1.53 3.25 4.20
CA HIS A 27 -0.30 2.52 4.50
C HIS A 27 -0.22 1.24 3.66
N SER A 28 0.71 1.16 2.69
CA SER A 28 0.80 0.01 1.78
C SER A 28 1.68 -1.14 2.28
N GLY A 29 1.52 -1.55 3.55
CA GLY A 29 2.22 -2.68 4.15
C GLY A 29 3.56 -2.36 4.82
N ASP A 30 4.04 -3.34 5.59
CA ASP A 30 5.22 -3.31 6.46
C ASP A 30 5.11 -2.26 7.57
N GLY A 31 4.04 -2.38 8.35
CA GLY A 31 3.85 -1.60 9.58
C GLY A 31 4.75 -2.09 10.71
N THR A 32 5.16 -3.36 10.64
CA THR A 32 5.96 -4.11 11.63
C THR A 32 7.32 -4.50 11.06
N GLU A 33 8.23 -4.96 11.92
CA GLU A 33 9.57 -5.44 11.51
C GLU A 33 9.64 -6.96 11.51
N ASP A 34 9.11 -7.63 12.53
CA ASP A 34 9.15 -9.09 12.63
C ASP A 34 7.75 -9.72 12.54
N GLY A 35 6.71 -8.90 12.53
CA GLY A 35 5.32 -9.34 12.40
C GLY A 35 4.75 -9.93 13.69
N GLU A 36 5.39 -9.66 14.83
CA GLU A 36 4.88 -10.06 16.14
C GLU A 36 3.55 -9.35 16.46
N ASN A 37 2.70 -10.00 17.25
CA ASN A 37 1.39 -9.45 17.60
C ASN A 37 1.49 -8.13 18.35
N GLU A 38 2.52 -7.99 19.20
CA GLU A 38 2.82 -6.77 19.93
C GLU A 38 3.17 -5.62 18.98
N GLU A 39 4.03 -5.86 17.97
CA GLU A 39 4.37 -4.85 16.97
C GLU A 39 3.16 -4.43 16.14
N MET A 40 2.34 -5.40 15.75
CA MET A 40 1.11 -5.12 15.01
C MET A 40 0.12 -4.31 15.85
N LEU A 41 -0.03 -4.65 17.13
CA LEU A 41 -0.88 -3.88 18.04
C LEU A 41 -0.38 -2.45 18.21
N GLU A 42 0.93 -2.23 18.35
CA GLU A 42 1.53 -0.90 18.41
C GLU A 42 1.27 -0.11 17.12
N PHE A 43 1.49 -0.72 15.95
CA PHE A 43 1.19 -0.11 14.66
C PHE A 43 -0.29 0.29 14.55
N LEU A 44 -1.23 -0.61 14.87
CA LEU A 44 -2.66 -0.35 14.78
C LEU A 44 -3.10 0.74 15.77
N ASN A 45 -2.57 0.73 17.00
CA ASN A 45 -2.83 1.77 17.99
C ASN A 45 -2.38 3.14 17.50
N TRP A 46 -1.18 3.23 16.93
CA TRP A 46 -0.68 4.46 16.33
C TRP A 46 -1.53 4.89 15.13
N PHE A 47 -1.76 3.98 14.17
CA PHE A 47 -2.39 4.30 12.90
C PHE A 47 -3.85 4.75 13.07
N PHE A 48 -4.60 4.08 13.94
CA PHE A 48 -6.00 4.43 14.21
C PHE A 48 -6.15 5.73 15.01
N ALA A 49 -5.16 6.10 15.81
CA ALA A 49 -5.14 7.34 16.58
C ALA A 49 -4.85 8.59 15.74
N LEU A 50 -4.36 8.45 14.50
CA LEU A 50 -4.09 9.60 13.63
C LEU A 50 -5.37 10.37 13.28
N ASP A 51 -5.28 11.69 13.15
CA ASP A 51 -6.43 12.57 12.85
C ASP A 51 -6.71 12.67 11.34
N TYR A 52 -6.98 11.52 10.71
CA TYR A 52 -7.46 11.43 9.33
C TYR A 52 -8.89 10.87 9.31
N LYS A 53 -9.74 11.44 8.44
CA LYS A 53 -11.16 11.04 8.32
C LYS A 53 -11.27 9.57 7.92
N TYR A 54 -10.45 9.12 6.98
CA TYR A 54 -10.38 7.72 6.56
C TYR A 54 -8.94 7.19 6.64
N LYS A 55 -8.80 5.90 6.98
CA LYS A 55 -7.52 5.20 7.06
C LYS A 55 -7.63 3.87 6.31
N ILE A 56 -6.71 3.62 5.38
CA ILE A 56 -6.65 2.36 4.64
C ILE A 56 -5.26 1.75 4.83
N PHE A 57 -5.19 0.43 5.01
CA PHE A 57 -3.93 -0.27 4.96
C PHE A 57 -4.07 -1.67 4.37
N VAL A 58 -2.97 -2.17 3.83
CA VAL A 58 -2.77 -3.58 3.46
C VAL A 58 -1.59 -4.13 4.25
N ALA A 59 -1.46 -5.45 4.33
CA ALA A 59 -0.30 -6.11 4.93
C ALA A 59 0.86 -6.20 3.94
N GLY A 60 2.09 -6.06 4.45
CA GLY A 60 3.33 -6.37 3.75
C GLY A 60 4.00 -7.64 4.28
N ASN A 61 5.17 -7.99 3.73
CA ASN A 61 5.81 -9.26 4.04
C ASN A 61 6.28 -9.35 5.50
N HIS A 62 6.48 -8.22 6.17
CA HIS A 62 6.80 -8.18 7.59
C HIS A 62 5.55 -8.29 8.48
N ASP A 63 4.33 -8.10 7.97
CA ASP A 63 3.09 -8.08 8.76
C ASP A 63 2.47 -9.49 8.95
N ILE A 64 3.29 -10.48 9.31
CA ILE A 64 2.95 -11.92 9.35
C ILE A 64 1.73 -12.21 10.23
N SER A 65 1.59 -11.49 11.36
CA SER A 65 0.42 -11.59 12.25
C SER A 65 -0.95 -11.40 11.56
N LEU A 66 -0.99 -10.75 10.39
CA LEU A 66 -2.22 -10.54 9.61
C LEU A 66 -2.48 -11.64 8.56
N ASP A 67 -1.60 -12.63 8.44
CA ASP A 67 -1.76 -13.78 7.55
C ASP A 67 -2.99 -14.59 7.98
N GLY A 68 -3.93 -14.78 7.06
CA GLY A 68 -5.28 -15.29 7.34
C GLY A 68 -6.40 -14.25 7.15
N GLY A 69 -6.03 -12.98 6.90
CA GLY A 69 -6.93 -11.96 6.33
C GLY A 69 -8.07 -11.52 7.23
N LYS A 70 -7.97 -11.76 8.54
CA LYS A 70 -8.99 -11.37 9.52
C LYS A 70 -8.39 -10.44 10.57
N LEU A 71 -8.87 -9.21 10.58
CA LEU A 71 -8.66 -8.28 11.67
C LEU A 71 -10.03 -7.88 12.21
N GLU A 72 -10.26 -8.19 13.48
CA GLU A 72 -11.51 -7.85 14.18
C GLU A 72 -11.40 -6.46 14.82
N ASN A 73 -12.54 -5.85 15.15
CA ASN A 73 -12.62 -4.59 15.90
C ASN A 73 -11.94 -3.38 15.24
N ILE A 74 -11.91 -3.35 13.90
CA ILE A 74 -11.46 -2.17 13.16
C ILE A 74 -12.43 -1.00 13.42
N PRO A 75 -11.95 0.19 13.83
CA PRO A 75 -12.80 1.35 14.07
C PRO A 75 -13.55 1.81 12.81
N GLU A 76 -14.61 2.59 12.99
CA GLU A 76 -15.30 3.24 11.88
C GLU A 76 -14.33 4.08 11.03
N HIS A 77 -14.53 4.06 9.72
CA HIS A 77 -13.67 4.74 8.72
C HIS A 77 -12.21 4.25 8.66
N CYS A 78 -11.88 3.15 9.32
CA CYS A 78 -10.61 2.43 9.15
C CYS A 78 -10.85 1.15 8.34
N TYR A 79 -9.93 0.81 7.44
CA TYR A 79 -10.10 -0.32 6.53
C TYR A 79 -8.79 -1.09 6.38
N TYR A 80 -8.82 -2.37 6.74
CA TYR A 80 -7.83 -3.34 6.33
C TYR A 80 -8.31 -4.01 5.04
N LEU A 81 -7.54 -3.90 3.97
CA LEU A 81 -7.89 -4.51 2.68
C LEU A 81 -7.03 -5.75 2.42
N HIS A 82 -7.69 -6.89 2.25
CA HIS A 82 -7.05 -8.18 2.01
C HIS A 82 -7.76 -8.88 0.84
N HIS A 83 -7.30 -8.58 -0.39
CA HIS A 83 -8.00 -8.94 -1.62
C HIS A 83 -9.47 -8.49 -1.62
N SER A 84 -9.69 -7.26 -1.15
CA SER A 84 -11.00 -6.65 -0.98
C SER A 84 -10.94 -5.17 -1.33
N GLY A 85 -12.11 -4.54 -1.46
CA GLY A 85 -12.22 -3.12 -1.76
C GLY A 85 -13.20 -2.38 -0.89
N VAL A 86 -13.08 -1.06 -0.91
CA VAL A 86 -13.97 -0.11 -0.25
C VAL A 86 -14.23 1.08 -1.17
N GLU A 87 -15.45 1.60 -1.14
CA GLU A 87 -15.79 2.86 -1.82
C GLU A 87 -15.90 3.99 -0.79
N ILE A 88 -15.13 5.05 -0.98
CA ILE A 88 -15.11 6.22 -0.09
C ILE A 88 -15.35 7.46 -0.94
N GLU A 89 -16.42 8.21 -0.64
CA GLU A 89 -16.76 9.46 -1.34
C GLU A 89 -16.81 9.29 -2.88
N GLY A 90 -17.27 8.12 -3.33
CA GLY A 90 -17.38 7.76 -4.76
C GLY A 90 -16.09 7.27 -5.43
N VAL A 91 -15.00 7.08 -4.68
CA VAL A 91 -13.72 6.56 -5.18
C VAL A 91 -13.53 5.12 -4.72
N LYS A 92 -13.17 4.22 -5.66
CA LYS A 92 -13.04 2.78 -5.40
C LYS A 92 -11.59 2.39 -5.15
N PHE A 93 -11.35 1.88 -3.95
CA PHE A 93 -10.06 1.36 -3.51
C PHE A 93 -10.07 -0.16 -3.52
N TRP A 94 -8.96 -0.77 -3.92
CA TRP A 94 -8.76 -2.21 -3.81
C TRP A 94 -7.40 -2.51 -3.19
N GLY A 95 -7.34 -3.44 -2.24
CA GLY A 95 -6.11 -3.81 -1.56
C GLY A 95 -5.67 -5.24 -1.84
N VAL A 96 -4.37 -5.40 -2.07
CA VAL A 96 -3.70 -6.68 -2.30
C VAL A 96 -2.52 -6.79 -1.32
N PRO A 97 -2.59 -7.66 -0.30
CA PRO A 97 -1.48 -7.87 0.61
C PRO A 97 -0.34 -8.63 -0.11
N HIS A 98 0.83 -8.68 0.52
CA HIS A 98 1.95 -9.55 0.14
C HIS A 98 2.58 -10.04 1.43
N PHE A 99 2.59 -11.35 1.69
CA PHE A 99 3.12 -11.92 2.93
C PHE A 99 4.47 -12.59 2.69
N PHE A 100 5.28 -12.76 3.74
CA PHE A 100 6.57 -13.46 3.66
C PHE A 100 6.47 -14.85 3.00
N PHE A 101 5.39 -15.59 3.26
CA PHE A 101 5.19 -16.91 2.64
C PHE A 101 5.05 -16.86 1.11
N ASP A 102 4.60 -15.74 0.54
CA ASP A 102 4.53 -15.52 -0.91
C ASP A 102 5.92 -15.39 -1.56
N GLU A 103 6.98 -15.24 -0.75
CA GLU A 103 8.38 -15.18 -1.22
C GLU A 103 9.11 -16.51 -1.06
N LEU A 104 8.63 -17.41 -0.21
CA LEU A 104 9.34 -18.63 0.19
C LEU A 104 9.55 -19.64 -0.93
N ASP A 105 8.67 -19.67 -1.94
CA ASP A 105 8.82 -20.54 -3.11
C ASP A 105 9.66 -19.90 -4.23
N GLY A 106 10.15 -18.67 -4.02
CA GLY A 106 10.90 -17.89 -5.02
C GLY A 106 10.04 -17.42 -6.19
N SER A 107 8.72 -17.46 -6.06
CA SER A 107 7.78 -17.03 -7.09
C SER A 107 7.84 -15.51 -7.29
N THR A 108 7.88 -15.11 -8.56
CA THR A 108 7.61 -13.72 -8.98
C THR A 108 6.10 -13.46 -9.15
N GLU A 109 5.28 -14.46 -8.85
CA GLU A 109 3.83 -14.45 -9.00
C GLU A 109 3.16 -14.46 -7.62
N LEU A 110 2.29 -13.47 -7.42
CA LEU A 110 1.36 -13.44 -6.31
C LEU A 110 0.18 -14.37 -6.60
N VAL A 111 -0.33 -15.05 -5.57
CA VAL A 111 -1.65 -15.68 -5.62
C VAL A 111 -2.71 -14.58 -5.59
N LEU A 112 -3.04 -14.06 -6.78
CA LEU A 112 -3.95 -12.94 -6.92
C LEU A 112 -5.41 -13.41 -7.06
N ASN A 113 -6.23 -13.04 -6.08
CA ASN A 113 -7.67 -12.99 -6.29
C ASN A 113 -8.04 -11.92 -7.34
N PRO A 114 -9.14 -12.10 -8.09
CA PRO A 114 -9.57 -11.13 -9.08
C PRO A 114 -9.75 -9.73 -8.47
N ILE A 115 -8.99 -8.76 -8.99
CA ILE A 115 -9.13 -7.35 -8.64
C ILE A 115 -10.37 -6.80 -9.36
N ALA A 116 -11.18 -5.98 -8.67
CA ALA A 116 -12.34 -5.34 -9.27
C ALA A 116 -11.95 -4.47 -10.47
N VAL A 117 -12.63 -4.67 -11.61
CA VAL A 117 -12.28 -4.03 -12.89
C VAL A 117 -12.55 -2.52 -12.94
N ASP A 118 -13.29 -1.99 -11.98
CA ASP A 118 -13.64 -0.59 -11.82
C ASP A 118 -12.87 0.08 -10.66
N THR A 119 -11.74 -0.50 -10.26
CA THR A 119 -10.84 0.06 -9.24
C THR A 119 -10.24 1.39 -9.72
N ASP A 120 -10.43 2.47 -8.96
CA ASP A 120 -9.79 3.76 -9.21
C ASP A 120 -8.36 3.81 -8.66
N ILE A 121 -8.18 3.26 -7.46
CA ILE A 121 -6.90 3.24 -6.72
C ILE A 121 -6.61 1.82 -6.26
N LEU A 122 -5.57 1.22 -6.83
CA LEU A 122 -5.06 -0.06 -6.39
C LEU A 122 -3.98 0.16 -5.32
N ILE A 123 -4.03 -0.62 -4.25
CA ILE A 123 -3.05 -0.62 -3.18
C ILE A 123 -2.48 -2.04 -3.12
N SER A 124 -1.18 -2.19 -3.31
CA SER A 124 -0.49 -3.46 -3.03
C SER A 124 0.75 -3.18 -2.20
N HIS A 125 1.26 -4.17 -1.48
CA HIS A 125 2.56 -3.97 -0.86
C HIS A 125 3.70 -4.13 -1.89
N ARG A 126 3.72 -5.26 -2.60
CA ARG A 126 4.70 -5.53 -3.67
C ARG A 126 4.42 -4.68 -4.94
N PRO A 127 5.45 -4.15 -5.62
CA PRO A 127 5.28 -3.43 -6.88
C PRO A 127 4.91 -4.36 -8.05
N PRO A 128 4.32 -3.82 -9.15
CA PRO A 128 4.24 -4.54 -10.41
C PRO A 128 5.63 -4.65 -11.06
N LEU A 129 5.88 -5.75 -11.79
CA LEU A 129 7.17 -5.99 -12.45
C LEU A 129 7.58 -4.82 -13.37
N TYR A 130 8.85 -4.43 -13.27
CA TYR A 130 9.52 -3.36 -14.02
C TYR A 130 9.07 -1.93 -13.71
N ILE A 131 8.28 -1.71 -12.66
CA ILE A 131 7.78 -0.39 -12.28
C ILE A 131 8.19 -0.10 -10.84
N LEU A 132 9.16 0.80 -10.66
CA LEU A 132 9.69 1.18 -9.35
C LEU A 132 10.03 -0.04 -8.47
N ASP A 133 10.64 -1.07 -9.07
CA ASP A 133 10.88 -2.38 -8.46
C ASP A 133 12.34 -2.85 -8.54
N PHE A 134 13.27 -1.96 -8.90
CA PHE A 134 14.66 -2.30 -9.13
C PHE A 134 15.54 -1.99 -7.92
N GLU A 135 16.32 -2.97 -7.48
CA GLU A 135 17.30 -2.82 -6.42
C GLU A 135 18.48 -3.79 -6.67
N ASP A 136 19.70 -3.29 -6.50
CA ASP A 136 20.94 -4.08 -6.59
C ASP A 136 21.04 -5.04 -7.80
N GLY A 137 20.61 -4.58 -8.97
CA GLY A 137 20.70 -5.36 -10.21
C GLY A 137 19.54 -6.31 -10.47
N ASN A 138 18.54 -6.37 -9.59
CA ASN A 138 17.41 -7.28 -9.66
C ASN A 138 16.07 -6.53 -9.67
N HIS A 139 15.05 -7.18 -10.21
CA HIS A 139 13.66 -6.71 -10.17
C HIS A 139 12.86 -7.55 -9.18
N PHE A 140 12.17 -6.88 -8.27
CA PHE A 140 11.39 -7.50 -7.20
C PHE A 140 9.88 -7.43 -7.44
N GLY A 141 9.43 -6.84 -8.55
CA GLY A 141 8.01 -6.70 -8.83
C GLY A 141 7.35 -8.01 -9.29
N CYS A 142 6.02 -8.00 -9.27
CA CYS A 142 5.19 -9.15 -9.62
C CYS A 142 4.62 -9.06 -11.05
N TYR A 143 4.79 -10.13 -11.83
CA TYR A 143 4.32 -10.17 -13.23
C TYR A 143 2.79 -10.28 -13.35
N THR A 144 2.13 -11.15 -12.56
CA THR A 144 0.66 -11.24 -12.58
C THR A 144 0.01 -9.95 -12.10
N LEU A 145 0.63 -9.25 -11.14
CA LEU A 145 0.19 -7.92 -10.73
C LEU A 145 0.32 -6.90 -11.86
N TYR A 146 1.47 -6.85 -12.53
CA TYR A 146 1.68 -6.02 -13.72
C TYR A 146 0.58 -6.25 -14.77
N ARG A 147 0.30 -7.51 -15.11
CA ARG A 147 -0.77 -7.85 -16.08
C ARG A 147 -2.14 -7.35 -15.64
N SER A 148 -2.47 -7.52 -14.37
CA SER A 148 -3.75 -7.08 -13.81
C SER A 148 -3.89 -5.56 -13.88
N VAL A 149 -2.84 -4.82 -13.51
CA VAL A 149 -2.82 -3.36 -13.57
C VAL A 149 -2.93 -2.85 -15.00
N MET A 150 -2.23 -3.45 -15.95
CA MET A 150 -2.31 -3.06 -17.36
C MET A 150 -3.69 -3.35 -17.97
N ASN A 151 -4.45 -4.29 -17.42
CA ASN A 151 -5.81 -4.58 -17.84
C ASN A 151 -6.85 -3.64 -17.19
N ILE A 152 -6.70 -3.39 -15.89
CA ILE A 152 -7.66 -2.60 -15.09
C ILE A 152 -7.43 -1.10 -15.27
N CYS A 153 -6.19 -0.68 -15.48
CA CYS A 153 -5.78 0.72 -15.63
C CYS A 153 -6.32 1.63 -14.50
N PRO A 154 -6.05 1.32 -13.21
CA PRO A 154 -6.43 2.21 -12.12
C PRO A 154 -5.73 3.56 -12.32
N ARG A 155 -6.34 4.66 -11.86
CA ARG A 155 -5.72 5.99 -11.97
C ARG A 155 -4.44 6.08 -11.14
N TYR A 156 -4.44 5.42 -9.98
CA TYR A 156 -3.27 5.29 -9.12
C TYR A 156 -3.03 3.85 -8.71
N HIS A 157 -1.76 3.46 -8.65
CA HIS A 157 -1.31 2.23 -8.01
C HIS A 157 -0.27 2.58 -6.96
N LEU A 158 -0.63 2.34 -5.70
CA LEU A 158 0.10 2.72 -4.50
C LEU A 158 0.75 1.48 -3.88
N PHE A 159 2.06 1.52 -3.66
CA PHE A 159 2.81 0.39 -3.11
C PHE A 159 4.10 0.82 -2.40
N GLY A 160 4.89 -0.16 -1.95
CA GLY A 160 6.17 0.03 -1.26
C GLY A 160 7.14 -1.09 -1.58
N HIS A 161 7.63 -1.77 -0.54
CA HIS A 161 8.52 -2.95 -0.56
C HIS A 161 9.95 -2.69 -1.06
N VAL A 162 10.12 -2.08 -2.24
CA VAL A 162 11.45 -1.87 -2.83
C VAL A 162 11.98 -0.50 -2.44
N HIS A 163 12.68 -0.43 -1.31
CA HIS A 163 13.08 0.84 -0.67
C HIS A 163 13.97 1.71 -1.56
N ALA A 164 14.89 1.10 -2.32
CA ALA A 164 15.75 1.82 -3.26
C ALA A 164 14.97 2.50 -4.42
N SER A 165 13.76 2.05 -4.70
CA SER A 165 12.90 2.53 -5.78
C SER A 165 11.77 3.46 -5.33
N TYR A 166 11.86 4.04 -4.13
CA TYR A 166 10.96 5.12 -3.70
C TYR A 166 10.83 6.20 -4.80
N GLY A 167 9.59 6.52 -5.17
CA GLY A 167 9.36 7.49 -6.24
C GLY A 167 7.97 7.42 -6.87
N ILE A 168 7.83 8.16 -7.97
CA ILE A 168 6.59 8.28 -8.74
C ILE A 168 6.93 8.05 -10.21
N GLU A 169 6.20 7.13 -10.85
CA GLU A 169 6.27 6.87 -12.28
C GLU A 169 4.89 7.08 -12.91
N LYS A 170 4.83 7.80 -14.04
CA LYS A 170 3.57 8.09 -14.73
C LYS A 170 3.51 7.38 -16.06
N SER A 171 2.48 6.56 -16.24
CA SER A 171 2.09 6.03 -17.54
C SER A 171 0.95 6.85 -18.15
N ARG A 172 0.42 6.39 -19.29
CA ARG A 172 -0.74 7.02 -19.94
C ARG A 172 -2.00 7.00 -19.07
N HIS A 173 -2.19 5.95 -18.29
CA HIS A 173 -3.45 5.70 -17.57
C HIS A 173 -3.28 5.65 -16.05
N THR A 174 -2.14 5.14 -15.58
CA THR A 174 -1.86 4.89 -14.17
C THR A 174 -0.66 5.69 -13.72
N THR A 175 -0.78 6.37 -12.57
CA THR A 175 0.36 6.89 -11.81
C THR A 175 0.75 5.88 -10.74
N PHE A 176 1.97 5.38 -10.82
CA PHE A 176 2.56 4.41 -9.89
C PHE A 176 3.35 5.16 -8.84
N ILE A 177 3.17 4.78 -7.58
CA ILE A 177 3.79 5.45 -6.43
C ILE A 177 4.34 4.39 -5.49
N ASN A 178 5.66 4.37 -5.37
CA ASN A 178 6.37 3.66 -4.32
C ASN A 178 6.63 4.64 -3.17
N ALA A 179 5.98 4.41 -2.02
CA ALA A 179 6.08 5.27 -0.84
C ALA A 179 6.84 4.62 0.32
N SER A 180 7.78 3.69 0.06
CA SER A 180 8.64 3.11 1.09
C SER A 180 9.43 4.19 1.83
N LEU A 181 9.11 4.39 3.10
CA LEU A 181 9.70 5.44 3.93
C LEU A 181 11.02 5.03 4.56
N PHE A 182 11.12 3.75 4.92
CA PHE A 182 12.29 3.14 5.53
C PHE A 182 13.38 2.88 4.50
N CYS A 183 14.63 3.12 4.90
CA CYS A 183 15.82 2.84 4.11
C CYS A 183 17.05 2.88 5.03
N ASN A 184 17.82 1.79 5.12
CA ASN A 184 18.98 1.65 6.02
C ASN A 184 18.63 1.94 7.49
N ASP A 185 17.65 1.22 8.05
CA ASP A 185 17.26 1.26 9.48
C ASP A 185 16.65 2.58 9.99
N VAL A 186 16.35 3.52 9.08
CA VAL A 186 15.77 4.82 9.43
C VAL A 186 14.66 5.23 8.47
N ILE A 187 13.71 6.02 8.97
CA ILE A 187 12.76 6.75 8.13
C ILE A 187 13.52 7.87 7.42
N LYS A 188 13.65 7.76 6.11
CA LYS A 188 14.45 8.67 5.27
C LYS A 188 13.61 9.40 4.24
N ASN A 189 12.70 8.68 3.59
CA ASN A 189 11.87 9.24 2.53
C ASN A 189 10.67 9.97 3.10
N LYS A 190 10.03 10.80 2.27
CA LYS A 190 8.89 11.62 2.69
C LYS A 190 7.58 10.94 2.30
N PRO A 191 6.53 11.07 3.12
CA PRO A 191 5.17 10.75 2.71
C PRO A 191 4.77 11.42 1.39
N VAL A 192 3.96 10.75 0.58
CA VAL A 192 3.54 11.26 -0.74
C VAL A 192 2.11 11.79 -0.64
N LEU A 193 1.92 13.06 -1.00
CA LEU A 193 0.59 13.67 -1.12
C LEU A 193 0.06 13.53 -2.53
N ILE A 194 -1.19 13.10 -2.65
CA ILE A 194 -1.88 12.89 -3.91
C ILE A 194 -3.16 13.73 -3.90
N GLN A 195 -3.33 14.55 -4.93
CA GLN A 195 -4.58 15.24 -5.20
C GLN A 195 -5.40 14.38 -6.17
N PHE A 196 -6.41 13.70 -5.64
CA PHE A 196 -7.37 12.94 -6.45
C PHE A 196 -8.54 13.84 -6.82
N GLU A 197 -8.63 14.16 -8.11
CA GLU A 197 -9.71 14.95 -8.69
C GLU A 197 -10.78 14.00 -9.19
N ASN A 198 -12.00 14.09 -8.63
CA ASN A 198 -13.16 13.34 -9.12
C ASN A 198 -13.64 13.98 -10.43
N ASP A 199 -12.85 13.84 -11.48
CA ASP A 199 -13.33 14.15 -12.81
C ASP A 199 -14.37 13.10 -13.16
N LYS A 200 -15.65 13.50 -13.07
CA LYS A 200 -16.70 12.86 -13.84
C LYS A 200 -16.34 13.06 -15.30
N ILE A 201 -15.51 12.17 -15.85
CA ILE A 201 -15.38 12.05 -17.29
C ILE A 201 -16.75 11.57 -17.74
N GLU A 202 -17.57 12.49 -18.25
CA GLU A 202 -18.75 12.14 -19.04
C GLU A 202 -18.26 11.22 -20.15
N LYS A 203 -18.62 9.93 -20.05
CA LYS A 203 -18.42 8.94 -21.10
C LYS A 203 -19.37 9.19 -22.25
#